data_AF-A0A316UHS1-F1
#
_entry.id   AF-A0A316UHS1-F1
#
_cell.length_a   1.000
_cell.length_b   1.000
_cell.length_c   1.000
_cell.angle_alpha   90.00
_cell.angle_beta   90.00
_cell.angle_gamma   90.00
#
_symmetry.space_group_name_H-M   'P 1'
#
loop_
_entity.id
_entity.type
_entity.pdbx_description
1 polymer ?
#
loop_
_entity_poly.entity_id
_entity_poly.type
_entity_poly.pdbx_seq_one_letter_code
_entity_poly.pdbx_strand_id
1 'polypeptide(L)'
;MLCPLVLFLVAFAPVSHAKHRICSWQDQGLLSPAHYGYTRFCLANLTRYNETQGGYFCWNSSEHVADYGFLGPQKLEFASPCGTGGYAKDYWCDSMQYWGVCVGQAGEEVNPDKIRCFYIGQDDDCEWPKTFDENSVPTQVDIWQKQG
;
A
#
# COMPACT_ATOMS: atom_id res chain seq x y z
N MET A 1 -35.34 43.79 -30.82
CA MET A 1 -35.29 43.43 -29.39
C MET A 1 -34.84 41.98 -29.31
N LEU A 2 -33.55 41.75 -29.04
CA LEU A 2 -32.92 40.43 -29.00
C LEU A 2 -32.16 40.35 -27.66
N CYS A 3 -32.57 39.45 -26.77
CA CYS A 3 -31.90 39.20 -25.50
C CYS A 3 -31.19 37.85 -25.62
N PRO A 4 -29.83 37.80 -25.65
CA PRO A 4 -29.12 36.55 -25.78
C PRO A 4 -29.17 35.82 -24.43
N LEU A 5 -29.67 34.59 -24.45
CA LEU A 5 -29.67 33.69 -23.31
C LEU A 5 -28.25 33.13 -23.14
N VAL A 6 -27.50 33.68 -22.18
CA VAL A 6 -26.17 33.15 -21.80
C VAL A 6 -26.38 31.89 -20.97
N LEU A 7 -26.21 30.73 -21.61
CA LEU A 7 -26.26 29.43 -20.97
C LEU A 7 -24.96 29.21 -20.16
N PHE A 8 -24.98 29.54 -18.87
CA PHE A 8 -23.90 29.22 -17.94
C PHE A 8 -23.89 27.70 -17.68
N LEU A 9 -23.07 26.97 -18.44
CA LEU A 9 -22.69 25.59 -18.13
C LEU A 9 -21.78 25.61 -16.88
N VAL A 10 -22.38 25.54 -15.70
CA VAL A 10 -21.66 25.25 -14.45
C VAL A 10 -21.26 23.78 -14.51
N ALA A 11 -20.07 23.51 -15.04
CA ALA A 11 -19.45 22.20 -15.00
C ALA A 11 -19.10 21.88 -13.54
N PHE A 12 -19.94 21.09 -12.87
CA PHE A 12 -19.59 20.46 -11.61
C PHE A 12 -18.54 19.39 -11.89
N ALA A 13 -17.27 19.78 -11.87
CA ALA A 13 -16.19 18.81 -11.86
C ALA A 13 -16.34 17.95 -10.60
N PRO A 14 -16.40 16.61 -10.71
CA PRO A 14 -16.40 15.77 -9.53
C PRO A 14 -15.10 16.04 -8.78
N VAL A 15 -15.22 16.50 -7.54
CA VAL A 15 -14.08 16.58 -6.64
C VAL A 15 -13.65 15.14 -6.41
N SER A 16 -12.59 14.71 -7.10
CA SER A 16 -11.94 13.44 -6.82
C SER A 16 -11.32 13.58 -5.43
N HIS A 17 -12.10 13.24 -4.41
CA HIS A 17 -11.56 12.97 -3.09
C HIS A 17 -10.83 11.63 -3.21
N ALA A 18 -9.52 11.70 -3.45
CA ALA A 18 -8.65 10.60 -3.10
C ALA A 18 -8.81 10.40 -1.59
N LYS A 19 -9.67 9.44 -1.21
CA LYS A 19 -9.89 9.09 0.18
C LYS A 19 -8.67 8.32 0.62
N HIS A 20 -7.73 9.04 1.18
CA HIS A 20 -6.59 8.47 1.87
C HIS A 20 -7.08 7.57 3.01
N ARG A 21 -6.72 6.28 3.00
CA ARG A 21 -7.20 5.29 3.97
C ARG A 21 -6.06 4.85 4.88
N ILE A 22 -6.34 4.80 6.18
CA ILE A 22 -5.45 4.18 7.15
C ILE A 22 -5.63 2.65 7.08
N CYS A 23 -4.53 1.91 6.96
CA CYS A 23 -4.55 0.44 6.96
C CYS A 23 -5.21 -0.05 8.26
N SER A 24 -6.35 -0.71 8.17
CA SER A 24 -7.12 -1.13 9.35
C SER A 24 -7.71 -2.52 9.22
N TRP A 25 -7.73 -3.07 8.01
CA TRP A 25 -8.27 -4.40 7.78
C TRP A 25 -7.29 -5.46 8.32
N GLN A 26 -7.79 -6.25 9.26
CA GLN A 26 -7.21 -7.51 9.73
C GLN A 26 -8.05 -8.62 9.10
N ASP A 27 -7.44 -9.54 8.37
CA ASP A 27 -8.14 -10.69 7.76
C ASP A 27 -8.52 -11.71 8.85
N GLN A 28 -8.07 -12.96 8.75
CA GLN A 28 -8.47 -14.04 9.65
C GLN A 28 -7.80 -13.99 11.04
N GLY A 29 -6.94 -13.00 11.31
CA GLY A 29 -6.34 -12.76 12.61
C GLY A 29 -4.95 -12.13 12.57
N LEU A 30 -4.19 -12.34 13.65
CA LEU A 30 -2.88 -11.72 13.91
C LEU A 30 -1.68 -12.56 13.48
N LEU A 31 -1.89 -13.78 12.99
CA LEU A 31 -0.79 -14.62 12.52
C LEU A 31 -0.21 -14.07 11.21
N SER A 32 0.97 -14.55 10.84
CA SER A 32 1.57 -14.27 9.54
C SER A 32 0.60 -14.62 8.39
N PRO A 33 0.56 -13.84 7.29
CA PRO A 33 -0.31 -14.13 6.13
C PRO A 33 -0.16 -15.54 5.56
N ALA A 34 1.00 -16.18 5.75
CA ALA A 34 1.24 -17.59 5.39
C ALA A 34 0.18 -18.54 5.99
N HIS A 35 -0.27 -18.29 7.22
CA HIS A 35 -1.30 -19.11 7.88
C HIS A 35 -2.70 -18.93 7.30
N TYR A 36 -2.90 -17.92 6.45
CA TYR A 36 -4.19 -17.55 5.88
C TYR A 36 -4.29 -17.81 4.37
N GLY A 37 -3.34 -18.59 3.84
CA GLY A 37 -3.28 -18.99 2.44
C GLY A 37 -2.71 -17.92 1.51
N TYR A 38 -2.04 -16.90 2.05
CA TYR A 38 -1.28 -15.97 1.24
C TYR A 38 0.07 -16.58 0.85
N THR A 39 0.52 -16.27 -0.36
CA THR A 39 1.89 -16.55 -0.81
C THR A 39 2.69 -15.27 -0.77
N ARG A 40 3.94 -15.34 -0.30
CA ARG A 40 4.82 -14.16 -0.29
C ARG A 40 5.06 -13.70 -1.72
N PHE A 41 4.74 -12.45 -2.00
CA PHE A 41 5.03 -11.77 -3.25
C PHE A 41 6.49 -11.33 -3.29
N CYS A 42 6.90 -10.49 -2.33
CA CYS A 42 8.29 -10.04 -2.23
C CYS A 42 8.63 -9.53 -0.83
N LEU A 43 9.91 -9.60 -0.48
CA LEU A 43 10.49 -8.82 0.61
C LEU A 43 11.12 -7.56 -0.01
N ALA A 44 10.72 -6.39 0.47
CA ALA A 44 11.15 -5.09 -0.07
C ALA A 44 12.01 -4.32 0.93
N ASN A 45 13.14 -3.80 0.46
CA ASN A 45 14.11 -3.08 1.28
C ASN A 45 13.92 -1.57 1.14
N LEU A 46 14.13 -0.84 2.24
CA LEU A 46 14.14 0.62 2.23
C LEU A 46 15.36 1.15 1.47
N THR A 47 15.10 1.87 0.39
CA THR A 47 16.08 2.72 -0.30
C THR A 47 15.84 4.17 0.13
N ARG A 48 16.75 4.72 0.92
CA ARG A 48 16.65 6.13 1.36
C ARG A 48 17.06 7.07 0.25
N TYR A 49 16.26 8.11 0.05
CA TYR A 49 16.60 9.25 -0.80
C TYR A 49 17.19 10.39 0.02
N ASN A 50 16.73 10.55 1.26
CA ASN A 50 17.28 11.46 2.27
C ASN A 50 16.93 10.96 3.70
N GLU A 51 17.17 11.79 4.72
CA GLU A 51 16.90 11.47 6.13
C GLU A 51 15.40 11.24 6.38
N THR A 52 14.56 11.99 5.68
CA THR A 52 13.10 12.03 5.89
C THR A 52 12.31 11.21 4.88
N GLN A 53 12.93 10.72 3.79
CA GLN A 53 12.23 10.10 2.67
C GLN A 53 12.96 8.87 2.11
N GLY A 54 12.19 7.90 1.64
CA GLY A 54 12.69 6.71 0.96
C GLY A 54 11.56 5.90 0.32
N GLY A 55 11.93 4.93 -0.50
CA GLY A 55 10.98 3.99 -1.12
C GLY A 55 11.37 2.54 -0.80
N TYR A 56 10.37 1.66 -0.78
CA TYR A 56 10.55 0.23 -0.57
C TYR A 56 10.47 -0.51 -1.89
N PHE A 57 11.57 -1.17 -2.26
CA PHE A 57 11.69 -1.89 -3.53
C PHE A 57 11.88 -3.36 -3.28
N CYS A 58 11.13 -4.21 -3.99
CA CYS A 58 11.28 -5.65 -3.91
C CYS A 58 12.74 -6.06 -4.21
N TRP A 59 13.29 -7.02 -3.46
CA TRP A 59 14.70 -7.38 -3.62
C TRP A 59 14.99 -8.03 -4.99
N ASN A 60 14.08 -8.88 -5.47
CA ASN A 60 14.29 -9.66 -6.69
C ASN A 60 13.70 -9.04 -7.95
N SER A 61 13.07 -7.87 -7.82
CA SER A 61 12.25 -7.29 -8.86
C SER A 61 12.12 -5.79 -8.54
N SER A 62 12.29 -4.87 -9.48
CA SER A 62 12.40 -3.43 -9.15
C SER A 62 11.07 -2.75 -8.81
N GLU A 63 10.06 -3.51 -8.42
CA GLU A 63 8.73 -3.07 -8.04
C GLU A 63 8.78 -2.21 -6.77
N HIS A 64 8.18 -1.04 -6.85
CA HIS A 64 8.03 -0.10 -5.76
C HIS A 64 6.71 -0.36 -5.03
N VAL A 65 6.77 -0.76 -3.76
CA VAL A 65 5.60 -1.26 -3.02
C VAL A 65 5.13 -0.33 -1.91
N ALA A 66 6.01 0.55 -1.43
CA ALA A 66 5.67 1.50 -0.38
C ALA A 66 6.60 2.72 -0.38
N ASP A 67 6.09 3.83 0.11
CA ASP A 67 6.79 5.10 0.29
C ASP A 67 6.93 5.44 1.78
N TYR A 68 8.05 6.04 2.15
CA TYR A 68 8.24 6.66 3.46
C TYR A 68 8.45 8.17 3.28
N GLY A 69 7.66 8.98 3.99
CA GLY A 69 7.85 10.43 4.07
C GLY A 69 7.36 11.25 2.87
N PHE A 70 6.80 10.62 1.83
CA PHE A 70 6.37 11.31 0.61
C PHE A 70 4.98 11.96 0.72
N LEU A 71 3.99 11.24 1.25
CA LEU A 71 2.63 11.78 1.44
C LEU A 71 2.48 12.58 2.75
N GLY A 72 3.50 12.53 3.61
CA GLY A 72 3.68 13.41 4.75
C GLY A 72 4.84 12.94 5.64
N PRO A 73 5.34 13.80 6.54
CA PRO A 73 6.47 13.45 7.39
C PRO A 73 6.19 12.19 8.22
N GLN A 74 7.18 11.29 8.28
CA GLN A 74 7.13 10.09 9.14
C GLN A 74 6.04 9.07 8.78
N LYS A 75 5.37 9.23 7.64
CA LYS A 75 4.32 8.31 7.17
C LYS A 75 4.89 7.21 6.31
N LEU A 76 4.34 6.01 6.47
CA LEU A 76 4.61 4.86 5.61
C LEU A 76 3.33 4.56 4.83
N GLU A 77 3.44 4.50 3.52
CA GLU A 77 2.32 4.39 2.59
C GLU A 77 2.52 3.18 1.70
N PHE A 78 1.60 2.23 1.68
CA PHE A 78 1.65 1.10 0.76
C PHE A 78 0.90 1.44 -0.51
N ALA A 79 1.55 1.26 -1.65
CA ALA A 79 0.97 1.50 -2.95
C ALA A 79 -0.12 0.46 -3.27
N SER A 80 -1.09 0.84 -4.09
CA SER A 80 -2.08 -0.12 -4.61
C SER A 80 -1.39 -1.15 -5.51
N PRO A 81 -1.64 -2.46 -5.34
CA PRO A 81 -1.08 -3.49 -6.22
C PRO A 81 -1.45 -3.31 -7.70
N CYS A 82 -2.73 -3.05 -7.99
CA CYS A 82 -3.34 -3.04 -9.32
C CYS A 82 -3.94 -1.69 -9.72
N GLY A 83 -3.83 -0.68 -8.85
CA GLY A 83 -4.19 0.69 -9.21
C GLY A 83 -3.27 1.27 -10.29
N THR A 84 -3.53 2.51 -10.70
CA THR A 84 -2.73 3.15 -11.76
C THR A 84 -1.27 3.30 -11.32
N GLY A 85 -0.35 2.63 -12.02
CA GLY A 85 1.07 2.58 -11.65
C GLY A 85 1.39 1.62 -10.50
N GLY A 86 0.46 0.71 -10.19
CA GLY A 86 0.64 -0.34 -9.19
C GLY A 86 1.76 -1.31 -9.55
N TYR A 87 2.18 -2.08 -8.55
CA TYR A 87 3.35 -2.95 -8.65
C TYR A 87 3.05 -4.38 -9.14
N ALA A 88 1.79 -4.80 -9.14
CA ALA A 88 1.40 -6.12 -9.65
C ALA A 88 1.39 -6.12 -11.18
N LYS A 89 1.65 -7.29 -11.78
CA LYS A 89 1.47 -7.48 -13.23
C LYS A 89 -0.02 -7.62 -13.56
N ASP A 90 -0.41 -7.17 -14.75
CA ASP A 90 -1.81 -7.22 -15.22
C ASP A 90 -2.47 -8.58 -15.00
N TYR A 91 -1.78 -9.68 -15.33
CA TYR A 91 -2.33 -11.04 -15.18
C TYR A 91 -2.53 -11.48 -13.71
N TRP A 92 -1.85 -10.85 -12.76
CA TRP A 92 -2.14 -11.04 -11.33
C TRP A 92 -3.35 -10.23 -10.89
N CYS A 93 -3.59 -9.06 -11.47
CA CYS A 93 -4.76 -8.22 -11.16
C CYS A 93 -6.10 -8.86 -11.56
N ASP A 94 -6.07 -9.87 -12.42
CA ASP A 94 -7.24 -10.67 -12.75
C ASP A 94 -7.54 -11.77 -11.72
N SER A 95 -6.57 -12.15 -10.89
CA SER A 95 -6.66 -13.35 -10.03
C SER A 95 -6.34 -13.13 -8.55
N MET A 96 -5.61 -12.07 -8.19
CA MET A 96 -5.11 -11.80 -6.84
C MET A 96 -5.87 -10.62 -6.22
N GLN A 97 -7.04 -10.91 -5.63
CA GLN A 97 -7.92 -9.86 -5.10
C GLN A 97 -7.43 -9.25 -3.79
N TYR A 98 -6.64 -10.00 -3.02
CA TYR A 98 -6.24 -9.61 -1.67
C TYR A 98 -4.73 -9.64 -1.49
N TRP A 99 -4.22 -8.63 -0.79
CA TRP A 99 -2.81 -8.43 -0.54
C TRP A 99 -2.56 -8.20 0.94
N GLY A 100 -1.47 -8.77 1.46
CA GLY A 100 -1.01 -8.55 2.82
C GLY A 100 0.22 -7.65 2.80
N VAL A 101 0.22 -6.62 3.66
CA VAL A 101 1.31 -5.67 3.81
C VAL A 101 1.81 -5.71 5.25
N CYS A 102 3.08 -6.05 5.44
CA CYS A 102 3.67 -6.26 6.75
C CYS A 102 4.88 -5.36 6.97
N VAL A 103 5.02 -4.84 8.18
CA VAL A 103 6.23 -4.14 8.61
C VAL A 103 7.21 -5.18 9.18
N GLY A 104 8.40 -5.29 8.57
CA GLY A 104 9.35 -6.38 8.85
C GLY A 104 9.10 -7.63 8.00
N GLN A 105 9.89 -8.67 8.22
CA GLN A 105 9.75 -9.95 7.50
C GLN A 105 8.70 -10.82 8.21
N ALA A 106 7.65 -11.18 7.48
CA ALA A 106 6.68 -12.15 7.93
C ALA A 106 7.10 -13.56 7.46
N GLY A 107 6.73 -14.58 8.24
CA GLY A 107 7.03 -15.98 7.94
C GLY A 107 6.33 -16.87 8.95
N GLU A 108 6.20 -18.16 8.64
CA GLU A 108 5.48 -19.13 9.50
C GLU A 108 6.10 -19.22 10.90
N GLU A 109 7.42 -19.07 11.00
CA GLU A 109 8.18 -19.20 12.25
C GLU A 109 8.33 -17.89 13.04
N VAL A 110 7.78 -16.79 12.54
CA VAL A 110 7.98 -15.48 13.17
C VAL A 110 6.92 -15.26 14.25
N ASN A 111 7.38 -14.85 15.43
CA ASN A 111 6.49 -14.54 16.56
C ASN A 111 5.43 -13.49 16.15
N PRO A 112 4.13 -13.79 16.27
CA PRO A 112 3.06 -12.87 15.89
C PRO A 112 3.07 -11.55 16.69
N ASP A 113 3.62 -11.52 17.90
CA ASP A 113 3.77 -10.28 18.68
C ASP A 113 4.80 -9.31 18.07
N LYS A 114 5.65 -9.82 17.16
CA LYS A 114 6.71 -9.06 16.50
C LYS A 114 6.36 -8.66 15.07
N ILE A 115 5.25 -9.16 14.54
CA ILE A 115 4.77 -8.79 13.21
C ILE A 115 3.47 -8.04 13.36
N ARG A 116 3.33 -6.98 12.57
CA ARG A 116 2.02 -6.40 12.31
C ARG A 116 1.84 -6.39 10.81
N CYS A 117 0.74 -6.98 10.36
CA CYS A 117 0.30 -6.96 8.97
C CYS A 117 -1.09 -6.33 8.90
N PHE A 118 -1.36 -5.65 7.80
CA PHE A 118 -2.70 -5.30 7.39
C PHE A 118 -2.95 -5.89 6.00
N TYR A 119 -4.20 -5.84 5.58
CA TYR A 119 -4.61 -6.36 4.28
C TYR A 119 -5.25 -5.23 3.48
N ILE A 120 -5.07 -5.30 2.16
CA ILE A 120 -5.62 -4.34 1.19
C ILE A 120 -6.22 -5.10 0.02
N GLY A 121 -7.26 -4.51 -0.58
CA GLY A 121 -7.74 -4.97 -1.89
C GLY A 121 -6.71 -4.64 -2.97
N GLN A 122 -6.82 -5.30 -4.13
CA GLN A 122 -5.89 -5.09 -5.23
C GLN A 122 -5.84 -3.63 -5.74
N ASP A 123 -6.93 -2.88 -5.60
CA ASP A 123 -7.01 -1.48 -6.04
C ASP A 123 -6.89 -0.46 -4.89
N ASP A 124 -6.69 -0.94 -3.66
CA ASP A 124 -6.59 -0.09 -2.48
C ASP A 124 -5.11 0.22 -2.18
N ASP A 125 -4.81 1.49 -1.89
CA ASP A 125 -3.62 1.92 -1.17
C ASP A 125 -3.95 2.13 0.33
N CYS A 126 -2.93 2.19 1.18
CA CYS A 126 -3.16 2.59 2.57
C CYS A 126 -1.94 3.17 3.29
N GLU A 127 -2.19 4.12 4.20
CA GLU A 127 -1.22 4.62 5.17
C GLU A 127 -1.16 3.72 6.38
N TRP A 128 0.07 3.37 6.77
CA TRP A 128 0.30 2.63 7.99
C TRP A 128 -0.15 3.44 9.22
N PRO A 129 -0.92 2.86 10.17
CA PRO A 129 -1.50 3.61 11.29
C PRO A 129 -0.49 4.27 12.24
N LYS A 130 0.75 3.78 12.22
CA LYS A 130 1.82 4.25 13.10
C LYS A 130 2.77 5.11 12.27
N THR A 131 3.13 6.27 12.80
CA THR A 131 4.24 7.09 12.27
C THR A 131 5.59 6.53 12.72
N PHE A 132 6.60 6.74 11.90
CA PHE A 132 7.96 6.29 12.14
C PHE A 132 8.92 7.46 12.04
N ASP A 133 9.74 7.66 13.06
CA ASP A 133 10.88 8.55 12.95
C ASP A 133 12.04 7.88 12.19
N GLU A 134 13.13 8.61 11.98
CA GLU A 134 14.29 8.13 11.23
C GLU A 134 14.95 6.90 11.84
N ASN A 135 14.80 6.67 13.15
CA ASN A 135 15.40 5.56 13.88
C ASN A 135 14.46 4.34 14.00
N SER A 136 13.16 4.55 13.79
CA SER A 136 12.13 3.52 13.95
C SER A 136 11.47 3.10 12.64
N VAL A 137 11.75 3.80 11.54
CA VAL A 137 11.31 3.40 10.19
C VAL A 137 11.83 2.00 9.86
N PRO A 138 10.97 1.08 9.39
CA PRO A 138 11.38 -0.28 9.15
C PRO A 138 12.38 -0.34 7.99
N THR A 139 13.43 -1.15 8.15
CA THR A 139 14.43 -1.37 7.09
C THR A 139 13.88 -2.20 5.94
N GLN A 140 12.80 -2.95 6.19
CA GLN A 140 12.15 -3.81 5.21
C GLN A 140 10.64 -3.94 5.49
N VAL A 141 9.89 -4.20 4.43
CA VAL A 141 8.47 -4.57 4.47
C VAL A 141 8.28 -5.86 3.67
N ASP A 142 7.25 -6.63 4.01
CA ASP A 142 6.98 -7.91 3.39
C ASP A 142 5.57 -7.92 2.78
N ILE A 143 5.51 -8.28 1.51
CA ILE A 143 4.30 -8.19 0.67
C ILE A 143 3.83 -9.59 0.33
N TRP A 144 2.53 -9.80 0.45
CA TRP A 144 1.87 -11.08 0.30
C TRP A 144 0.68 -10.95 -0.65
N GLN A 145 0.38 -12.01 -1.39
CA GLN A 145 -0.74 -12.05 -2.33
C GLN A 145 -1.56 -13.33 -2.14
N LYS A 146 -2.86 -13.24 -2.40
CA LYS A 146 -3.78 -14.37 -2.30
C LYS A 146 -4.78 -14.33 -3.45
N GLN A 147 -5.05 -15.50 -4.01
CA GLN A 147 -6.10 -15.66 -5.01
C GLN A 147 -7.47 -15.35 -4.39
N GLY A 148 -8.27 -14.56 -5.12
CA GLY A 148 -9.63 -14.20 -4.73
C GLY A 148 -10.64 -15.32 -4.93
#